data_AF-X1UDT1-F1
#
_entry.id   AF-X1UDT1-F1
#
_cell.length_a   1.000
_cell.length_b   1.000
_cell.length_c   1.000
_cell.angle_alpha   90.00
_cell.angle_beta   90.00
_cell.angle_gamma   90.00
#
_symmetry.space_group_name_H-M   'P 1'
#
loop_
_entity.id
_entity.type
_entity.pdbx_description
1 polymer ?
#
loop_
_entity_poly.entity_id
_entity_poly.type
_entity_poly.pdbx_seq_one_letter_code
_entity_poly.pdbx_strand_id
1 'polypeptide(L)' 'MFTHAGMILVVIAVVFAVARWLKLTIELSMFVAAIAGALAHGAGIPVRHIVDGAFTYFDVCLIFITATFFMNLLKEA' A
#
# COMPACT_ATOMS: atom_id res chain seq x y z
N MET A 1 -11.70 -15.94 -20.27
CA MET A 1 -10.64 -14.92 -20.11
C MET A 1 -11.19 -13.60 -19.61
N PHE A 2 -12.11 -12.93 -20.31
CA PHE A 2 -12.69 -11.65 -19.86
C PHE A 2 -13.58 -11.74 -18.61
N THR A 3 -14.26 -12.87 -18.40
CA THR A 3 -15.14 -13.09 -17.23
C THR A 3 -14.38 -13.08 -15.90
N HIS A 4 -13.24 -13.78 -15.83
CA HIS A 4 -12.39 -13.78 -14.64
C HIS A 4 -11.73 -12.42 -14.39
N ALA A 5 -11.23 -11.76 -15.44
CA ALA A 5 -10.64 -10.42 -15.33
C ALA A 5 -11.69 -9.38 -14.89
N GLY A 6 -12.92 -9.46 -15.42
CA GLY A 6 -14.03 -8.59 -15.04
C GLY A 6 -14.42 -8.75 -13.57
N MET A 7 -14.48 -9.98 -13.06
CA MET A 7 -14.76 -10.21 -11.63
C MET A 7 -13.70 -9.58 -10.73
N ILE A 8 -12.42 -9.71 -11.05
CA ILE A 8 -11.33 -9.13 -10.26
C ILE A 8 -11.41 -7.59 -10.28
N LEU A 9 -11.71 -7.00 -11.44
CA LEU A 9 -11.87 -5.56 -11.58
C LEU A 9 -13.03 -5.05 -10.70
N VAL A 10 -14.16 -5.76 -10.69
CA VAL A 10 -15.29 -5.43 -9.82
C VAL A 10 -14.91 -5.53 -8.35
N VAL A 11 -14.17 -6.57 -7.94
CA VAL A 11 -13.69 -6.71 -6.55
C VAL A 11 -12.79 -5.53 -6.15
N ILE A 12 -11.82 -5.16 -6.99
CA ILE A 12 -10.91 -4.04 -6.74
C ILE A 12 -11.71 -2.73 -6.61
N ALA A 13 -12.67 -2.49 -7.50
CA ALA A 13 -13.50 -1.27 -7.49
C ALA A 13 -14.38 -1.19 -6.23
N VAL A 14 -15.02 -2.30 -5.83
CA VAL A 14 -15.87 -2.36 -4.63
C VAL A 14 -15.04 -2.14 -3.37
N VAL A 15 -13.90 -2.83 -3.24
CA VAL A 15 -13.04 -2.69 -2.06
C VAL A 15 -12.46 -1.29 -1.95
N PHE A 16 -12.05 -0.69 -3.07
CA PHE A 16 -11.59 0.70 -3.08
C PHE A 16 -12.71 1.69 -2.66
N ALA A 17 -13.93 1.50 -3.16
CA ALA A 17 -15.07 2.33 -2.78
C ALA A 17 -15.40 2.21 -1.29
N VAL A 18 -15.38 0.99 -0.74
CA VAL A 18 -15.60 0.73 0.70
C VAL A 18 -14.48 1.34 1.55
N ALA A 19 -13.21 1.15 1.17
CA ALA A 19 -12.06 1.73 1.87
C ALA A 19 -12.10 3.27 1.89
N ARG A 20 -12.53 3.87 0.77
CA ARG A 20 -12.72 5.32 0.67
C ARG A 20 -13.88 5.80 1.54
N TRP A 21 -14.96 5.02 1.65
CA TRP A 21 -16.07 5.33 2.54
C TRP A 21 -15.65 5.29 4.02
N LEU A 22 -14.72 4.39 4.36
CA LEU A 22 -14.07 4.31 5.67
C LEU A 22 -13.06 5.44 5.94
N LYS A 23 -12.97 6.44 5.05
CA LYS A 23 -12.05 7.60 5.16
C LYS A 23 -10.57 7.22 5.24
N LEU A 24 -10.17 6.07 4.68
CA LEU A 24 -8.76 5.73 4.55
C LEU A 24 -8.08 6.69 3.58
N THR A 25 -6.78 6.94 3.77
CA THR A 25 -5.99 7.68 2.78
C THR A 25 -6.05 6.96 1.44
N ILE A 26 -5.89 7.72 0.36
CA ILE A 26 -5.99 7.19 -1.01
C ILE A 26 -4.96 6.06 -1.21
N GLU A 27 -3.75 6.24 -0.67
CA GLU A 27 -2.68 5.25 -0.70
C GLU A 27 -3.07 3.94 0.00
N LEU A 28 -3.64 4.04 1.21
CA LEU A 28 -4.06 2.86 1.97
C LEU A 28 -5.28 2.17 1.33
N SER A 29 -6.18 2.94 0.73
CA SER A 29 -7.31 2.40 -0.03
C SER A 29 -6.86 1.63 -1.27
N MET A 30 -5.84 2.12 -1.98
CA MET A 30 -5.24 1.41 -3.11
C MET A 30 -4.51 0.15 -2.65
N PHE A 31 -3.81 0.20 -1.50
CA PHE A 31 -3.14 -0.96 -0.92
C PHE A 31 -4.12 -2.09 -0.58
N VAL A 32 -5.21 -1.77 0.12
CA VAL A 32 -6.24 -2.75 0.49
C VAL A 32 -6.94 -3.33 -0.74
N ALA A 33 -7.23 -2.49 -1.76
CA ALA A 33 -7.82 -2.93 -3.02
C ALA A 33 -6.90 -3.87 -3.81
N ALA A 34 -5.58 -3.61 -3.83
CA ALA A 34 -4.60 -4.47 -4.48
C ALA A 34 -4.48 -5.85 -3.80
N ILE A 35 -4.50 -5.88 -2.46
CA ILE A 35 -4.52 -7.15 -1.70
C ILE A 35 -5.80 -7.94 -2.00
N ALA A 36 -6.97 -7.29 -1.99
CA ALA A 36 -8.23 -7.95 -2.28
C ALA A 36 -8.30 -8.48 -3.72
N GLY A 37 -7.77 -7.75 -4.69
CA GLY A 37 -7.64 -8.20 -6.08
C GLY A 37 -6.73 -9.43 -6.22
N ALA A 38 -5.60 -9.47 -5.51
CA ALA A 38 -4.69 -10.61 -5.50
C ALA A 38 -5.31 -11.86 -4.85
N LEU A 39 -6.07 -11.68 -3.76
CA LEU A 39 -6.83 -12.74 -3.11
C LEU A 39 -7.94 -13.29 -4.02
N ALA A 40 -8.68 -12.41 -4.70
CA ALA A 40 -9.74 -12.81 -5.64
C ALA A 40 -9.20 -13.53 -6.89
N HIS A 41 -7.94 -13.26 -7.27
CA HIS A 41 -7.25 -13.96 -8.35
C HIS A 41 -6.75 -15.36 -7.92
N GLY A 42 -6.76 -15.68 -6.62
CA GLY A 42 -6.24 -16.95 -6.10
C GLY A 42 -4.71 -17.01 -6.00
N ALA A 43 -4.01 -15.90 -6.26
CA ALA A 43 -2.54 -15.80 -6.16
C ALA A 43 -2.04 -15.67 -4.70
N GLY A 44 -2.93 -15.63 -3.72
CA GLY A 44 -2.59 -15.45 -2.30
C GLY A 44 -2.15 -14.02 -1.98
N ILE A 45 -1.43 -13.84 -0.86
CA ILE A 45 -0.87 -12.55 -0.46
C ILE A 45 0.47 -12.36 -1.19
N PRO A 46 0.61 -11.37 -2.09
CA PRO A 46 1.84 -11.14 -2.84
C PRO A 46 2.88 -10.41 -1.99
N VAL A 47 3.40 -11.09 -0.95
CA VAL A 47 4.36 -10.52 0.01
C VAL A 47 5.60 -9.97 -0.70
N ARG A 48 6.10 -10.68 -1.73
CA ARG A 48 7.24 -10.22 -2.54
C ARG A 48 7.00 -8.87 -3.19
N HIS A 49 5.88 -8.69 -3.89
CA HIS A 49 5.58 -7.44 -4.59
C HIS A 49 5.30 -6.27 -3.63
N ILE A 50 4.73 -6.54 -2.45
CA ILE A 50 4.55 -5.52 -1.41
C ILE A 50 5.92 -5.07 -0.89
N VAL A 51 6.81 -6.01 -0.59
CA VAL A 51 8.15 -5.71 -0.10
C VAL A 51 8.97 -4.97 -1.15
N ASP A 52 9.00 -5.45 -2.40
CA ASP A 52 9.73 -4.79 -3.50
C ASP A 52 9.20 -3.37 -3.75
N GLY A 53 7.88 -3.16 -3.69
CA GLY A 53 7.28 -1.83 -3.85
C GLY A 53 7.64 -0.87 -2.70
N ALA A 54 7.60 -1.35 -1.45
CA ALA A 54 7.90 -0.54 -0.27
C ALA A 54 9.40 -0.18 -0.17
N PHE A 55 10.29 -1.07 -0.60
CA PHE A 55 11.74 -0.85 -0.54
C PHE A 55 12.21 0.31 -1.41
N THR A 56 11.46 0.68 -2.47
CA THR A 56 11.81 1.81 -3.35
C THR A 56 11.90 3.14 -2.60
N TYR A 57 11.03 3.35 -1.60
CA TYR A 57 11.02 4.58 -0.79
C TYR A 57 11.68 4.42 0.57
N PHE A 58 12.16 3.21 0.90
CA PHE A 58 12.70 2.91 2.21
C PHE A 58 13.92 3.78 2.54
N ASP A 59 14.83 3.97 1.57
CA ASP A 59 16.01 4.82 1.74
C ASP A 59 15.65 6.28 2.04
N VAL A 60 14.71 6.85 1.27
CA VAL A 60 14.22 8.22 1.47
C VAL A 60 13.57 8.40 2.84
N CYS A 61 12.76 7.44 3.29
CA CYS A 61 12.19 7.45 4.64
C CYS A 61 13.27 7.43 5.72
N LEU A 62 14.32 6.61 5.57
CA LEU A 62 15.43 6.56 6.51
C LEU A 62 16.17 7.90 6.58
N ILE A 63 16.45 8.52 5.43
CA ILE A 63 17.10 9.84 5.38
C ILE A 63 16.28 10.89 6.17
N PHE A 64 14.96 10.94 5.97
CA PHE A 64 14.09 11.87 6.72
C PHE A 64 14.08 11.61 8.23
N ILE A 65 14.01 10.33 8.64
CA ILE A 65 14.02 9.95 10.05
C ILE A 65 15.36 10.31 10.68
N THR A 66 16.48 9.97 10.06
CA THR A 66 17.81 10.28 10.56
C THR A 66 18.06 11.79 10.65
N ALA A 67 17.61 12.58 9.66
CA ALA A 67 17.72 14.03 9.69
C ALA A 67 16.88 14.64 10.83
N THR A 68 15.64 14.18 11.00
CA THR A 68 14.76 14.64 12.09
C THR A 68 15.34 14.28 13.46
N PHE A 69 15.89 13.07 13.59
CA PHE A 69 16.53 12.61 14.81
C PHE A 69 17.78 13.45 15.15
N PHE A 70 18.62 13.74 14.15
CA PHE A 70 19.80 14.58 14.32
C PHE A 70 19.43 16.01 14.76
N MET A 71 18.43 16.63 14.12
CA MET A 71 17.95 17.96 14.50
C MET A 71 17.38 18.02 15.91
N ASN A 72 16.69 16.96 16.35
CA ASN A 72 16.21 16.86 17.73
C ASN A 72 17.36 16.70 18.72
N LEU A 73 18.36 15.85 18.40
CA LEU A 73 19.54 15.68 19.24
C LEU A 73 20.31 16.99 19.43
N LEU A 74 20.49 17.79 18.38
CA LEU A 74 21.14 19.10 18.47
C LEU A 74 20.33 20.14 19.25
N LYS A 75 19.02 19.97 19.36
CA LYS A 75 18.16 20.87 20.14
C LYS A 75 18.27 20.64 21.64
N GLU A 76 18.71 19.44 22.05
CA GLU A 76 18.78 19.00 23.43
C GLU A 76 20.21 19.07 24.00
N ALA A 77 21.22 19.26 23.14
CA ALA A 77 22.62 19.53 23.47
C ALA A 77 22.90 21.05 23.60
#